data_AF-A0A522BKR7-F1
#
_entry.id   AF-A0A522BKR7-F1
#
_cell.length_a   1.000
_cell.length_b   1.000
_cell.length_c   1.000
_cell.angle_alpha   90.00
_cell.angle_beta   90.00
_cell.angle_gamma   90.00
#
_symmetry.space_group_name_H-M   'P 1'
#
loop_
_entity.id
_entity.type
_entity.pdbx_description
1 polymer ?
#
loop_
_entity_poly.entity_id
_entity_poly.type
_entity_poly.pdbx_seq_one_letter_code
_entity_poly.pdbx_strand_id
1 'polypeptide(L)'
;MTLFTKEHCEKCEYVKQNFDLHALGIKIEVLGPENPDALAHLAWHGLVGVAEKLLPILVLDDSSHIAGAINIKKYLSDYAH
;
A
#
# COMPACT_ATOMS: atom_id res chain seq x y z
N MET A 1 1.83 4.14 -9.17
CA MET A 1 1.98 3.34 -7.92
C MET A 1 0.77 3.53 -7.00
N THR A 2 0.36 2.47 -6.29
CA THR A 2 -0.80 2.46 -5.40
C THR A 2 -0.48 1.76 -4.08
N LEU A 3 -0.70 2.42 -2.95
CA LEU A 3 -0.53 1.89 -1.61
C LEU A 3 -1.90 1.46 -1.06
N PHE A 4 -2.07 0.15 -0.92
CA PHE A 4 -3.21 -0.45 -0.23
C PHE A 4 -2.94 -0.49 1.28
N THR A 5 -3.86 0.11 2.03
CA THR A 5 -3.88 0.18 3.49
C THR A 5 -5.19 -0.36 4.02
N LYS A 6 -5.32 -0.56 5.33
CA LYS A 6 -6.60 -0.86 5.99
C LYS A 6 -6.82 0.13 7.13
N GLU A 7 -8.08 0.32 7.51
CA GLU A 7 -8.41 1.02 8.75
C GLU A 7 -7.80 0.31 9.97
N HIS A 8 -7.43 1.10 10.98
CA HIS A 8 -6.78 0.61 12.21
C HIS A 8 -5.51 -0.20 11.98
N CYS A 9 -4.69 0.20 10.99
CA CYS A 9 -3.41 -0.42 10.70
C CYS A 9 -2.25 0.51 11.13
N GLU A 10 -1.66 0.27 12.30
CA GLU A 10 -0.50 1.05 12.80
C GLU A 10 0.67 1.07 11.82
N LYS A 11 0.97 -0.08 11.20
CA LYS A 11 2.03 -0.21 10.19
C LYS A 11 1.77 0.67 8.96
N CYS A 12 0.51 0.85 8.61
CA CYS A 12 0.12 1.65 7.47
C CYS A 12 0.24 3.14 7.77
N GLU A 13 -0.21 3.56 8.96
CA GLU A 13 -0.04 4.93 9.46
C GLU A 13 1.44 5.32 9.55
N TYR A 14 2.30 4.38 9.97
CA TYR A 14 3.74 4.61 9.99
C TYR A 14 4.29 5.02 8.62
N VAL A 15 3.89 4.35 7.53
CA VAL A 15 4.35 4.70 6.17
C VAL A 15 3.82 6.07 5.75
N LYS A 16 2.54 6.36 6.00
CA LYS A 16 1.91 7.65 5.64
C LYS A 16 2.53 8.83 6.38
N GLN A 17 2.97 8.66 7.63
CA GLN A 17 3.59 9.72 8.42
C GLN A 17 5.06 9.95 8.08
N ASN A 18 5.76 8.92 7.59
CA ASN A 18 7.19 9.02 7.26
C ASN A 18 7.46 9.50 5.82
N PHE A 19 6.50 9.35 4.92
CA PHE A 19 6.66 9.67 3.50
C PHE A 19 5.50 10.50 2.99
N ASP A 20 5.81 11.52 2.18
CA ASP A 20 4.80 12.28 1.46
C ASP A 20 4.35 11.51 0.22
N LEU A 21 3.44 10.56 0.42
CA LEU A 21 2.94 9.66 -0.63
C LEU A 21 2.31 10.44 -1.79
N HIS A 22 1.68 11.59 -1.51
CA HIS A 22 1.07 12.42 -2.52
C HIS A 22 2.12 13.13 -3.38
N ALA A 23 3.18 13.67 -2.77
CA ALA A 23 4.31 14.24 -3.51
C ALA A 23 5.05 13.19 -4.36
N LEU A 24 5.06 11.93 -3.93
CA LEU A 24 5.63 10.80 -4.68
C LEU A 24 4.71 10.26 -5.78
N GLY A 25 3.50 10.81 -5.94
CA GLY A 25 2.52 10.34 -6.93
C GLY A 25 1.91 8.97 -6.61
N ILE A 26 1.93 8.55 -5.34
CA ILE A 26 1.40 7.28 -4.86
C ILE A 26 -0.05 7.48 -4.43
N LYS A 27 -0.98 6.74 -5.05
CA LYS A 27 -2.38 6.73 -4.64
C LYS A 27 -2.57 5.88 -3.39
N ILE A 28 -3.37 6.34 -2.44
CA ILE A 28 -3.68 5.57 -1.23
C ILE A 28 -5.07 4.99 -1.37
N GLU A 29 -5.19 3.68 -1.24
CA GLU A 29 -6.48 2.98 -1.24
C GLU A 29 -6.69 2.26 0.09
N VAL A 30 -7.79 2.59 0.77
CA VAL A 30 -8.13 1.98 2.06
C VAL A 30 -9.07 0.80 1.81
N LEU A 31 -8.62 -0.39 2.16
CA LEU A 31 -9.40 -1.61 2.16
C LEU A 31 -10.38 -1.57 3.32
N GLY A 32 -11.67 -1.60 3.01
CA GLY A 32 -12.74 -1.57 3.99
C GLY A 32 -14.11 -1.75 3.33
N PRO A 33 -15.15 -1.99 4.13
CA PRO A 33 -16.52 -2.10 3.63
C PRO A 33 -17.00 -0.82 2.95
N GLU A 34 -16.43 0.34 3.31
CA GLU A 34 -16.76 1.64 2.72
C GLU A 34 -16.09 1.88 1.36
N ASN A 35 -15.11 1.04 0.97
CA ASN A 35 -14.41 1.15 -0.30
C ASN A 35 -14.24 -0.22 -0.96
N PRO A 36 -15.32 -0.77 -1.53
CA PRO A 36 -15.30 -2.06 -2.22
C PRO A 36 -14.45 -2.03 -3.50
N ASP A 37 -14.30 -0.86 -4.14
CA ASP A 37 -13.46 -0.66 -5.32
C ASP A 37 -11.97 -0.92 -5.04
N ALA A 38 -11.47 -0.47 -3.90
CA ALA A 38 -10.10 -0.76 -3.46
C ALA A 38 -9.86 -2.27 -3.30
N LEU A 39 -10.85 -2.99 -2.76
CA LEU A 39 -10.77 -4.45 -2.63
C LEU A 39 -10.80 -5.13 -4.00
N ALA A 40 -11.65 -4.67 -4.92
CA ALA A 40 -11.72 -5.20 -6.28
C ALA A 40 -10.41 -4.97 -7.04
N HIS A 41 -9.79 -3.80 -6.89
CA HIS A 41 -8.50 -3.48 -7.50
C HIS A 41 -7.39 -4.38 -6.93
N LEU A 42 -7.32 -4.54 -5.61
CA LEU A 42 -6.37 -5.47 -4.98
C LEU A 42 -6.62 -6.93 -5.43
N ALA A 43 -7.88 -7.32 -5.60
CA ALA A 43 -8.25 -8.65 -6.04
C ALA A 43 -7.85 -8.91 -7.49
N TRP A 44 -7.93 -7.89 -8.36
CA TRP A 44 -7.42 -7.96 -9.72
C TRP A 44 -5.91 -8.26 -9.77
N HIS A 45 -5.15 -7.71 -8.81
CA HIS A 45 -3.73 -8.01 -8.63
C HIS A 45 -3.46 -9.39 -7.99
N GLY A 46 -4.50 -10.12 -7.56
CA GLY A 46 -4.36 -11.41 -6.88
C GLY A 46 -3.78 -11.31 -5.45
N LEU A 47 -3.82 -10.12 -4.84
CA LEU A 47 -3.14 -9.83 -3.57
C LEU A 47 -4.04 -9.92 -2.34
N VAL A 48 -5.29 -10.38 -2.49
CA VAL A 48 -6.25 -10.51 -1.37
C VAL A 48 -5.67 -11.33 -0.22
N GLY A 49 -5.16 -12.53 -0.52
CA GLY A 49 -4.57 -13.41 0.50
C GLY A 49 -3.27 -12.87 1.11
N VAL A 50 -2.59 -11.94 0.44
CA VAL A 50 -1.42 -11.23 0.99
C VAL A 50 -1.91 -10.15 1.96
N ALA A 51 -2.92 -9.37 1.60
CA ALA A 51 -3.47 -8.33 2.46
C ALA A 51 -4.09 -8.87 3.76
N GLU A 52 -4.61 -10.10 3.75
CA GLU A 52 -5.07 -10.76 4.97
C GLU A 52 -3.93 -11.08 5.94
N LYS A 53 -2.72 -11.32 5.43
CA LYS A 53 -1.55 -11.71 6.23
C LYS A 53 -0.63 -10.53 6.55
N LEU A 54 -0.50 -9.59 5.62
CA LEU A 54 0.53 -8.56 5.66
C LEU A 54 0.05 -7.28 4.96
N LEU A 55 -0.08 -6.22 5.76
CA LEU A 55 -0.35 -4.86 5.31
C LEU A 55 0.70 -3.89 5.90
N PRO A 56 0.92 -2.72 5.27
CA PRO A 56 0.39 -2.27 3.97
C PRO A 56 1.01 -2.99 2.76
N ILE A 57 0.43 -2.82 1.56
CA ILE A 57 0.94 -3.34 0.29
C ILE A 57 1.09 -2.20 -0.71
N LEU A 58 2.27 -2.01 -1.28
CA LEU A 58 2.54 -1.06 -2.35
C LEU A 58 2.60 -1.81 -3.69
N VAL A 59 1.72 -1.46 -4.62
CA VAL A 59 1.73 -1.94 -6.00
C VAL A 59 2.44 -0.90 -6.89
N LEU A 60 3.42 -1.37 -7.65
CA LEU A 60 4.23 -0.58 -8.56
C LEU A 60 3.58 -0.53 -9.96
N ASP A 61 4.05 0.37 -10.82
CA ASP A 61 3.53 0.51 -12.19
C ASP A 61 3.80 -0.71 -13.07
N ASP A 62 4.82 -1.51 -12.76
CA ASP A 62 5.15 -2.76 -13.43
C ASP A 62 4.27 -3.96 -12.96
N SER A 63 3.18 -3.70 -12.23
CA SER A 63 2.35 -4.72 -11.55
C SER A 63 3.08 -5.54 -10.47
N SER A 64 4.34 -5.23 -10.19
CA SER A 64 5.07 -5.75 -9.04
C SER A 64 4.52 -5.22 -7.72
N HIS A 65 4.65 -5.96 -6.62
CA HIS A 65 4.14 -5.55 -5.31
C HIS A 65 5.17 -5.70 -4.20
N ILE A 66 5.07 -4.84 -3.19
CA ILE A 66 5.90 -4.83 -1.98
C ILE A 66 4.97 -4.83 -0.77
N ALA A 67 5.01 -5.89 0.02
CA ALA A 67 4.20 -6.02 1.22
C ALA A 67 5.02 -5.75 2.49
N GLY A 68 4.37 -5.12 3.47
CA GLY A 68 4.92 -4.81 4.79
C GLY A 68 5.59 -3.44 4.88
N ALA A 69 5.29 -2.72 5.97
CA ALA A 69 5.74 -1.35 6.18
C ALA A 69 7.26 -1.15 6.12
N ILE A 70 8.06 -2.11 6.61
CA ILE A 70 9.53 -2.02 6.60
C ILE A 70 10.07 -2.05 5.18
N ASN A 71 9.58 -2.99 4.35
CA ASN A 71 10.01 -3.11 2.96
C ASN A 71 9.57 -1.90 2.14
N ILE A 72 8.33 -1.46 2.32
CA ILE A 72 7.80 -0.26 1.66
C ILE A 72 8.61 0.97 2.06
N LYS A 73 8.90 1.15 3.36
CA LYS A 73 9.77 2.23 3.84
C LYS A 73 11.13 2.20 3.14
N LYS A 74 11.79 1.03 3.10
CA LYS A 74 13.11 0.89 2.49
C LYS A 74 13.07 1.26 1.00
N TYR A 75 12.04 0.80 0.29
CA TYR A 75 11.83 1.13 -1.12
C TYR A 75 11.59 2.63 -1.35
N LEU A 76 10.70 3.25 -0.56
CA LEU A 76 10.38 4.67 -0.68
C LEU A 76 11.57 5.57 -0.30
N SER A 77 12.37 5.17 0.70
CA SER A 77 13.61 5.88 1.05
C SER A 77 14.66 5.84 -0.05
N ASP A 78 14.75 4.74 -0.79
CA ASP A 78 15.65 4.59 -1.94
C ASP A 78 15.12 5.37 -3.16
N TYR A 79 13.81 5.31 -3.40
CA TYR A 79 13.15 5.99 -4.51
C TYR A 79 13.10 7.53 -4.37
N ALA A 80 13.10 8.06 -3.14
CA ALA A 80 13.07 9.50 -2.88
C ALA A 80 14.46 10.18 -2.93
N HIS A 81 15.52 9.43 -3.27
CA HIS A 81 16.90 9.91 -3.37
C HIS A 81 17.33 10.08 -4.84
#